data_AF-A0A6P1ZZT2-F1
#
_entry.id   AF-A0A6P1ZZT2-F1
#
_cell.length_a   1.000
_cell.length_b   1.000
_cell.length_c   1.000
_cell.angle_alpha   90.00
_cell.angle_beta   90.00
_cell.angle_gamma   90.00
#
_symmetry.space_group_name_H-M   'P 1'
#
loop_
_entity.id
_entity.type
_entity.pdbx_description
1 polymer ?
#
loop_
_entity_poly.entity_id
_entity_poly.type
_entity_poly.pdbx_seq_one_letter_code
_entity_poly.pdbx_strand_id
1 'polypeptide(L)'
;DMSKPVDVLEVDGHATLEQVNKLEHILCSDMPYLLNVCDRESNPELGKIAGTTGETLQSYPLALTQLIITYHMLKATQMYQ
;
A
#
# COMPACT_ATOMS: atom_id res chain seq x y z
N ASP A 1 16.12 -6.61 20.02
CA ASP A 1 15.81 -5.20 20.24
C ASP A 1 16.77 -4.36 19.42
N MET A 2 16.33 -3.79 18.30
CA MET A 2 17.18 -3.01 17.40
C MET A 2 16.98 -1.54 17.74
N SER A 3 17.62 -1.08 18.81
CA SER A 3 17.60 0.26 19.44
C SER A 3 18.04 1.43 18.56
N LYS A 4 17.72 1.36 17.27
CA LYS A 4 17.83 2.44 16.30
C LYS A 4 16.55 3.29 16.36
N PRO A 5 16.66 4.61 16.23
CA PRO A 5 15.48 5.47 16.12
C PRO A 5 14.71 5.11 14.84
N VAL A 6 13.39 4.97 14.96
CA VAL A 6 12.48 4.70 13.84
C VAL A 6 11.22 5.54 14.01
N ASP A 7 10.67 6.00 12.90
CA ASP A 7 9.32 6.55 12.87
C ASP A 7 8.31 5.41 12.70
N VAL A 8 7.20 5.48 13.42
CA VAL A 8 6.13 4.47 13.39
C VAL A 8 4.88 5.07 12.78
N LEU A 9 4.36 4.43 11.75
CA LEU A 9 3.04 4.70 11.20
C LEU A 9 2.11 3.56 11.60
N GLU A 10 1.08 3.87 12.38
CA GLU A 10 0.02 2.91 12.72
C GLU A 10 -1.13 3.02 11.72
N VAL A 11 -1.64 1.87 11.28
CA VAL A 11 -2.78 1.78 10.35
C VAL A 11 -3.97 1.20 11.10
N ASP A 12 -5.11 1.92 11.09
CA ASP A 12 -6.35 1.48 11.72
C ASP A 12 -6.90 0.22 11.05
N GLY A 13 -7.30 -0.77 11.86
CA GLY A 13 -7.94 -2.01 11.40
C GLY A 13 -9.28 -1.82 10.70
N HIS A 14 -9.93 -0.66 10.89
CA HIS A 14 -11.18 -0.29 10.23
C HIS A 14 -10.98 0.57 8.98
N ALA A 15 -9.78 0.56 8.40
CA ALA A 15 -9.54 1.25 7.14
C ALA A 15 -10.58 0.84 6.08
N THR A 16 -10.94 1.80 5.24
CA THR A 16 -12.02 1.68 4.27
C THR A 16 -11.48 1.69 2.84
N LEU A 17 -12.31 1.22 1.90
CA LEU A 17 -12.03 1.33 0.47
C LEU A 17 -11.77 2.77 0.02
N GLU A 18 -12.53 3.73 0.55
CA GLU A 18 -12.38 5.14 0.18
C GLU A 18 -10.99 5.67 0.55
N GLN A 19 -10.48 5.29 1.72
CA GLN A 19 -9.13 5.67 2.15
C GLN A 19 -8.05 5.04 1.26
N VAL A 20 -8.23 3.79 0.84
CA VAL A 20 -7.33 3.12 -0.11
C VAL A 20 -7.34 3.88 -1.44
N ASN A 21 -8.51 4.11 -2.02
CA ASN A 21 -8.65 4.82 -3.29
C ASN A 21 -8.03 6.22 -3.22
N LYS A 22 -8.26 6.96 -2.13
CA LYS A 22 -7.69 8.30 -1.95
C LYS A 22 -6.17 8.26 -1.91
N LEU A 23 -5.59 7.26 -1.23
CA LEU A 23 -4.14 7.08 -1.20
C LEU A 23 -3.61 6.73 -2.59
N GLU A 24 -4.21 5.77 -3.29
CA GLU A 24 -3.85 5.41 -4.68
C GLU A 24 -3.81 6.65 -5.58
N HIS A 25 -4.84 7.49 -5.53
CA HIS A 25 -4.88 8.73 -6.31
C HIS A 25 -3.72 9.67 -5.99
N ILE A 26 -3.36 9.83 -4.72
CA ILE A 26 -2.23 10.66 -4.30
C ILE A 26 -0.91 10.08 -4.83
N LEU A 27 -0.69 8.77 -4.64
CA LEU A 27 0.55 8.11 -5.03
C LEU A 27 0.73 8.08 -6.55
N CYS A 28 -0.32 7.72 -7.29
CA CYS A 28 -0.28 7.68 -8.75
C CYS A 28 -0.17 9.08 -9.38
N SER A 29 -0.69 10.13 -8.71
CA SER A 29 -0.52 11.51 -9.16
C SER A 29 0.92 12.01 -8.97
N ASP A 30 1.57 11.61 -7.87
CA ASP A 30 2.97 11.96 -7.60
C ASP A 30 3.94 11.22 -8.52
N MET A 31 3.60 9.98 -8.93
CA MET A 31 4.41 9.15 -9.82
C MET A 31 3.62 8.55 -10.99
N PRO A 32 3.30 9.36 -12.03
CA PRO A 32 2.43 8.93 -13.13
C PRO A 32 2.94 7.69 -13.89
N TYR A 33 4.26 7.51 -13.98
CA TYR A 33 4.87 6.37 -14.68
C TYR A 33 4.62 5.02 -14.00
N LEU A 34 4.05 5.02 -12.78
CA LEU A 34 3.84 3.84 -11.95
C LEU A 34 2.35 3.51 -11.78
N LEU A 35 1.49 4.09 -12.62
CA LEU A 35 0.04 3.83 -12.66
C LEU A 35 -0.30 2.33 -12.60
N ASN A 36 0.40 1.49 -13.39
CA ASN A 36 0.15 0.05 -13.42
C ASN A 36 0.48 -0.69 -12.11
N VAL A 37 1.18 -0.05 -11.16
CA VAL A 37 1.59 -0.63 -9.88
C VAL A 37 0.71 -0.13 -8.74
N CYS A 38 0.28 1.12 -8.79
CA CYS A 38 -0.55 1.74 -7.76
C CYS A 38 -2.06 1.63 -8.04
N ASP A 39 -2.47 1.24 -9.26
CA ASP A 39 -3.86 1.01 -9.63
C ASP A 39 -4.34 -0.39 -9.22
N ARG A 40 -5.47 -0.43 -8.50
CA ARG A 40 -6.10 -1.66 -8.04
C ARG A 40 -6.81 -2.44 -9.14
N GLU A 41 -7.30 -1.79 -10.18
CA GLU A 41 -7.87 -2.51 -11.33
C GLU A 41 -6.79 -3.35 -12.01
N SER A 42 -5.58 -2.81 -12.10
CA SER A 42 -4.39 -3.50 -12.59
C SER A 42 -3.81 -4.52 -11.59
N ASN A 43 -4.05 -4.35 -10.28
CA ASN A 43 -3.51 -5.20 -9.21
C ASN A 43 -4.60 -5.82 -8.33
N PRO A 44 -5.32 -6.85 -8.84
CA PRO A 44 -6.43 -7.46 -8.12
C PRO A 44 -6.01 -8.17 -6.83
N GLU A 45 -4.71 -8.42 -6.62
CA GLU A 45 -4.18 -9.08 -5.42
C GLU A 45 -3.87 -8.12 -4.27
N LEU A 46 -3.99 -6.80 -4.49
CA LEU A 46 -3.71 -5.81 -3.46
C LEU A 46 -4.65 -5.98 -2.25
N GLY A 47 -4.06 -6.11 -1.07
CA GLY A 47 -4.77 -6.29 0.19
C GLY A 47 -5.48 -7.65 0.34
N LYS A 48 -5.32 -8.60 -0.59
CA LYS A 48 -5.89 -9.94 -0.42
C LYS A 48 -5.12 -10.76 0.60
N ILE A 49 -5.85 -11.48 1.44
CA ILE A 49 -5.30 -12.44 2.40
C ILE A 49 -6.12 -13.72 2.41
N ALA A 50 -5.49 -14.83 2.77
CA ALA A 50 -6.20 -16.06 3.10
C ALA A 50 -6.78 -15.96 4.52
N GLY A 51 -8.08 -16.20 4.63
CA GLY A 51 -8.77 -16.36 5.89
C GLY A 51 -8.46 -17.70 6.55
N THR A 52 -8.95 -17.89 7.78
CA THR A 52 -8.69 -19.11 8.56
C THR A 52 -9.47 -20.32 8.05
N THR A 53 -10.46 -20.13 7.17
CA THR A 53 -11.21 -21.21 6.51
C THR A 53 -10.80 -21.43 5.06
N GLY A 54 -9.76 -20.72 4.59
CA GLY A 54 -9.26 -20.79 3.22
C GLY A 54 -10.02 -19.89 2.23
N GLU A 55 -10.96 -19.09 2.71
CA GLU A 55 -11.60 -18.02 1.93
C GLU A 55 -10.59 -16.91 1.63
N THR A 56 -10.79 -16.20 0.52
CA THR A 56 -10.00 -14.99 0.22
C THR A 56 -10.73 -13.77 0.77
N LEU A 57 -10.04 -13.00 1.61
CA LEU A 57 -10.56 -11.78 2.24
C LEU A 57 -9.85 -10.55 1.66
N GLN A 58 -10.58 -9.43 1.60
CA GLN A 58 -10.01 -8.13 1.28
C GLN A 58 -9.68 -7.37 2.58
N SER A 59 -8.41 -7.04 2.78
CA SER A 59 -7.93 -6.22 3.91
C SER A 59 -7.49 -4.85 3.42
N TYR A 60 -8.29 -3.82 3.73
CA TYR A 60 -7.94 -2.43 3.42
C TYR A 60 -6.75 -1.90 4.24
N PRO A 61 -6.59 -2.24 5.53
CA PRO A 61 -5.37 -1.86 6.27
C PRO A 61 -4.10 -2.43 5.63
N LEU A 62 -4.16 -3.67 5.13
CA LEU A 62 -3.05 -4.27 4.40
C LEU A 62 -2.81 -3.55 3.06
N ALA A 63 -3.87 -3.27 2.29
CA ALA A 63 -3.74 -2.55 1.03
C ALA A 63 -3.05 -1.18 1.21
N LEU A 64 -3.45 -0.41 2.24
CA LEU A 64 -2.80 0.85 2.59
C LEU A 64 -1.30 0.65 2.87
N THR A 65 -0.97 -0.34 3.71
CA THR A 65 0.42 -0.63 4.07
C THR A 65 1.26 -1.01 2.84
N GLN A 66 0.72 -1.88 1.98
CA GLN A 66 1.38 -2.30 0.75
C GLN A 66 1.63 -1.12 -0.21
N LEU A 67 0.65 -0.24 -0.39
CA LEU A 67 0.77 0.96 -1.23
C LEU A 67 1.85 1.92 -0.70
N ILE A 68 1.88 2.19 0.61
CA ILE A 68 2.86 3.08 1.24
C ILE A 68 4.28 2.51 1.07
N ILE A 69 4.47 1.22 1.37
CA ILE A 69 5.76 0.56 1.18
C ILE A 69 6.20 0.65 -0.28
N THR A 70 5.30 0.32 -1.20
CA THR A 70 5.58 0.33 -2.65
C THR A 70 5.99 1.72 -3.13
N TYR A 71 5.25 2.75 -2.72
CA TYR A 71 5.59 4.13 -3.02
C TYR A 71 6.98 4.51 -2.52
N HIS A 72 7.31 4.20 -1.27
CA HIS A 72 8.62 4.54 -0.72
C HIS A 72 9.76 3.76 -1.39
N MET A 73 9.54 2.49 -1.75
CA MET A 73 10.51 1.70 -2.49
C MET A 73 10.78 2.32 -3.88
N LEU A 74 9.72 2.70 -4.60
CA LEU A 74 9.82 3.33 -5.92
C LEU A 74 10.43 4.73 -5.86
N LYS A 75 10.07 5.52 -4.84
CA LYS A 75 10.68 6.83 -4.60
C LYS A 75 12.18 6.71 -4.37
N ALA A 76 12.59 5.73 -3.57
CA ALA A 76 13.99 5.50 -3.27
C ALA A 76 14.81 5.17 -4.52
N THR A 77 14.26 4.43 -5.49
CA THR A 77 14.99 4.16 -6.75
C THR A 77 15.19 5.41 -7.60
N GLN A 78 14.28 6.38 -7.51
CA GLN A 78 14.41 7.67 -8.22
C GLN A 78 15.37 8.65 -7.54
N MET A 79 15.60 8.53 -6.23
CA MET A 79 16.55 9.40 -5.51
C MET A 79 18.02 9.15 -5.90
N TYR A 80 18.32 8.03 -6.55
CA TYR A 80 19.67 7.63 -6.96
C TYR A 80 19.92 7.80 -8.47
N GLN A 81 19.05 8.49 -9.20
CA GLN A 81 19.28 8.96 -10.57
C GLN A 81 19.53 10.46 -10.60
#